data_AF-A0A518B0G4-F1
#
_entry.id   AF-A0A518B0G4-F1
#
_cell.length_a   1.000
_cell.length_b   1.000
_cell.length_c   1.000
_cell.angle_alpha   90.00
_cell.angle_beta   90.00
_cell.angle_gamma   90.00
#
_symmetry.space_group_name_H-M   'P 1'
#
loop_
_entity.id
_entity.type
_entity.pdbx_description
1 polymer ?
#
loop_
_entity_poly.entity_id
_entity_poly.type
_entity_poly.pdbx_seq_one_letter_code
_entity_poly.pdbx_strand_id
1 'polypeptide(L)' 'MIEPRAGTFLGRMSARVRDELWAKAIDGAKGGTCVQIWRANTEQGFAYRVFGEPQRRLVDIEGLHLVARTISQN' A
#
# COMPACT_ATOMS: atom_id res chain seq x y z
N MET A 1 4.35 14.75 6.75
CA MET A 1 3.67 13.45 6.96
C MET A 1 3.33 13.36 8.43
N ILE A 2 2.22 12.74 8.78
CA ILE A 2 1.82 12.48 10.17
C ILE A 2 1.59 10.97 10.34
N GLU A 3 1.70 10.48 11.57
CA GLU A 3 1.41 9.09 11.94
C GLU A 3 0.13 9.06 12.79
N PRO A 4 -1.08 9.04 12.17
CA PRO A 4 -2.34 9.03 12.91
C PRO A 4 -2.53 7.76 13.75
N ARG A 5 -1.81 6.68 13.44
CA ARG A 5 -1.81 5.42 14.17
C ARG A 5 -0.45 4.76 13.97
N ALA A 6 0.05 4.05 14.98
CA ALA A 6 1.27 3.26 14.89
C ALA A 6 1.31 2.42 13.59
N GLY A 7 2.34 2.64 12.77
CA GLY A 7 2.56 1.97 11.49
C GLY A 7 1.72 2.48 10.32
N THR A 8 0.93 3.55 10.50
CA THR A 8 0.13 4.18 9.44
C THR A 8 0.58 5.61 9.25
N PHE A 9 1.09 5.93 8.06
CA PHE A 9 1.64 7.25 7.75
C PHE A 9 0.83 7.95 6.64
N LEU A 10 0.55 9.24 6.80
CA LEU A 10 -0.22 10.05 5.85
C LEU A 10 0.47 11.36 5.51
N GLY A 11 0.58 11.69 4.22
CA GLY A 11 1.09 12.99 3.78
C GLY A 11 1.01 13.18 2.28
N ARG A 12 1.43 14.36 1.81
CA ARG A 12 1.60 14.68 0.39
C ARG A 12 3.08 14.81 0.04
N MET A 13 3.55 13.92 -0.83
CA MET A 13 4.96 13.81 -1.21
C MET A 13 5.09 13.84 -2.73
N SER A 14 6.22 14.31 -3.23
CA SER A 14 6.59 14.14 -4.64
C SER A 14 6.85 12.68 -4.97
N ALA A 15 6.87 12.33 -6.26
CA ALA A 15 7.17 10.96 -6.71
C ALA A 15 8.51 10.45 -6.15
N ARG A 16 9.57 11.27 -6.26
CA ARG A 16 10.90 10.96 -5.72
C ARG A 16 10.85 10.67 -4.22
N VAL A 17 10.26 11.57 -3.42
CA VAL A 17 10.19 11.38 -1.96
C VAL A 17 9.37 10.15 -1.59
N ARG A 18 8.26 9.89 -2.30
CA ARG A 18 7.43 8.68 -2.11
C ARG A 18 8.25 7.40 -2.34
N ASP A 19 9.10 7.38 -3.35
CA ASP A 19 9.90 6.22 -3.73
C ASP A 19 11.05 5.96 -2.74
N GLU A 20 11.69 7.02 -2.24
CA GLU A 20 12.66 6.92 -1.14
C GLU A 20 12.00 6.42 0.16
N LEU A 21 10.81 6.94 0.50
CA LEU A 21 10.06 6.49 1.68
C LEU A 21 9.65 5.01 1.57
N TRP A 22 9.34 4.55 0.36
CA TRP A 22 9.03 3.15 0.12
C TRP A 22 10.23 2.25 0.36
N ALA A 23 11.40 2.59 -0.17
CA ALA A 23 12.62 1.81 0.04
C ALA A 23 12.92 1.67 1.54
N LYS A 24 12.79 2.76 2.30
CA LYS A 24 12.95 2.75 3.76
C LYS A 24 11.90 1.90 4.47
N ALA A 25 10.65 1.97 4.03
CA ALA A 25 9.56 1.20 4.64
C ALA A 25 9.77 -0.30 4.47
N ILE A 26 10.15 -0.76 3.27
CA ILE A 26 10.34 -2.19 2.99
C ILE A 26 11.62 -2.75 3.63
N ASP A 27 12.69 -1.94 3.71
CA ASP A 27 13.91 -2.30 4.45
C ASP A 27 13.64 -2.51 5.94
N GLY A 28 12.81 -1.63 6.52
CA GLY A 28 12.37 -1.73 7.92
C GLY A 28 11.30 -2.79 8.21
N ALA A 29 10.72 -3.42 7.18
CA ALA A 29 9.54 -4.28 7.34
C ALA A 29 9.84 -5.60 8.06
N LYS A 30 11.09 -6.08 8.07
CA LYS A 30 11.54 -7.29 8.80
C LYS A 30 10.61 -8.51 8.65
N GLY A 31 10.16 -8.80 7.42
CA GLY A 31 9.23 -9.90 7.10
C GLY A 31 7.75 -9.58 7.31
N GLY A 32 7.42 -8.37 7.75
CA GLY A 32 6.06 -7.82 7.75
C GLY A 32 5.61 -7.33 6.38
N THR A 33 4.43 -6.72 6.36
CA THR A 33 3.80 -6.22 5.13
C THR A 33 3.81 -4.70 5.09
N CYS A 34 4.06 -4.12 3.91
CA CYS A 34 3.87 -2.70 3.65
C CYS A 34 2.91 -2.49 2.49
N VAL A 35 2.03 -1.50 2.63
CA VAL A 35 1.16 -1.02 1.56
C VAL A 35 1.37 0.48 1.45
N GLN A 36 1.63 0.96 0.24
CA GLN A 36 1.69 2.39 -0.05
C GLN A 36 0.65 2.73 -1.11
N ILE A 37 -0.17 3.74 -0.85
CA ILE A 37 -1.21 4.24 -1.75
C ILE A 37 -0.94 5.73 -1.97
N TRP A 38 -1.04 6.20 -3.22
CA TRP A 38 -0.85 7.60 -3.56
C TRP A 38 -1.79 8.03 -4.68
N ARG A 39 -2.04 9.34 -4.78
CA ARG A 39 -2.83 9.92 -5.87
C ARG A 39 -2.16 9.67 -7.23
N ALA A 40 -2.92 9.19 -8.19
CA ALA A 40 -2.47 8.98 -9.56
C ALA A 40 -3.58 9.38 -10.53
N ASN A 41 -3.22 9.64 -11.79
CA ASN A 41 -4.19 9.91 -12.84
C ASN A 41 -4.71 8.58 -13.43
N THR A 42 -5.51 7.87 -12.64
CA THR A 42 -6.17 6.60 -12.97
C THR A 42 -7.68 6.75 -12.74
N GLU A 43 -8.49 5.81 -13.24
CA GLU A 43 -9.96 5.85 -13.05
C GLU A 43 -10.36 5.92 -11.57
N GLN A 44 -9.65 5.19 -10.70
CA GLN A 44 -9.91 5.22 -9.26
C GLN A 44 -9.21 6.37 -8.52
N GLY A 45 -8.40 7.19 -9.21
CA GLY A 45 -7.71 8.35 -8.64
C GLY A 45 -6.50 8.00 -7.75
N PHE A 46 -6.08 6.74 -7.70
CA PHE A 46 -4.93 6.29 -6.96
C PHE A 46 -4.17 5.16 -7.66
N ALA A 47 -2.93 4.99 -7.24
CA ALA A 47 -2.13 3.80 -7.50
C ALA A 47 -1.58 3.29 -6.17
N TYR A 48 -1.17 2.03 -6.15
CA TYR A 48 -0.63 1.40 -4.96
C TYR A 48 0.55 0.48 -5.28
N ARG A 49 1.28 0.10 -4.23
CA ARG A 49 2.23 -1.02 -4.25
C ARG A 49 2.24 -1.73 -2.91
N VAL A 50 2.60 -3.00 -2.94
CA VAL A 50 2.62 -3.91 -1.79
C VAL A 50 3.97 -4.60 -1.69
N PHE A 51 4.43 -4.80 -0.46
CA PHE A 51 5.58 -5.62 -0.11
C PHE A 51 5.15 -6.63 0.95
N GLY A 52 5.54 -7.89 0.79
CA GLY A 52 5.10 -9.00 1.63
C GLY A 52 3.66 -9.46 1.30
N GLU A 53 3.13 -10.34 2.14
CA GLU A 53 1.83 -10.99 1.93
C GLU A 53 0.77 -10.51 2.95
N PRO A 54 -0.03 -9.48 2.64
CA PRO A 54 -1.09 -9.03 3.53
C PRO A 54 -2.21 -10.07 3.60
N GLN A 55 -2.82 -10.21 4.79
CA GLN A 55 -4.08 -10.96 4.94
C GLN A 55 -5.21 -10.40 4.08
N ARG A 56 -5.18 -9.09 3.80
CA ARG A 56 -6.05 -8.39 2.86
C ARG A 56 -5.28 -8.11 1.57
N ARG A 57 -5.47 -8.98 0.58
CA ARG A 57 -4.75 -8.89 -0.69
C ARG A 57 -5.37 -7.82 -1.57
N LEU A 58 -4.53 -6.96 -2.14
CA LEU A 58 -4.95 -6.07 -3.20
C LEU A 58 -4.94 -6.86 -4.52
N VAL A 59 -6.06 -6.85 -5.22
CA VAL A 59 -6.30 -7.63 -6.45
C VAL A 59 -6.75 -6.70 -7.57
N ASP A 60 -6.36 -7.03 -8.80
CA ASP A 60 -6.87 -6.39 -10.01
C ASP A 60 -7.98 -7.25 -10.60
N ILE A 61 -9.14 -6.65 -10.83
CA ILE A 61 -10.27 -7.27 -11.53
C ILE A 61 -10.69 -6.33 -12.64
N GLU A 62 -10.37 -6.69 -13.88
CA GLU A 62 -10.72 -5.92 -15.08
C GLU A 62 -10.23 -4.46 -15.04
N GLY A 63 -9.05 -4.22 -14.47
CA GLY A 63 -8.48 -2.87 -14.32
C GLY A 63 -8.94 -2.13 -13.06
N LEU A 64 -9.83 -2.72 -12.25
CA LEU A 64 -10.20 -2.20 -10.94
C LEU A 64 -9.37 -2.83 -9.84
N HIS A 65 -8.75 -1.97 -9.02
CA HIS A 65 -8.02 -2.37 -7.83
C HIS A 65 -8.99 -2.51 -6.64
N LEU A 66 -9.05 -3.72 -6.09
CA LEU A 66 -9.98 -4.13 -5.03
C LEU A 66 -9.23 -4.82 -3.87
N VAL A 67 -9.93 -5.06 -2.77
CA VAL A 67 -9.40 -5.79 -1.60
C VAL A 67 -10.11 -7.13 -1.48
N ALA A 68 -9.35 -8.23 -1.61
CA ALA A 68 -9.79 -9.57 -1.31
C ALA A 68 -9.41 -9.96 0.12
N ARG A 69 -10.29 -10.73 0.77
CA ARG A 69 -9.99 -11.42 2.03
C ARG A 69 -10.01 -12.92 1.77
N THR A 70 -9.05 -13.65 2.32
CA THR A 70 -9.17 -15.10 2.39
C THR A 70 -10.34 -15.45 3.30
N ILE A 71 -11.31 -16.19 2.78
CA ILE A 71 -12.36 -16.80 3.59
C ILE A 71 -11.86 -18.20 3.92
N SER A 72 -11.47 -18.44 5.17
CA SER A 72 -11.28 -19.81 5.64
C SER A 72 -12.66 -20.47 5.65
N GLN A 73 -12.85 -21.49 4.79
CA GLN A 73 -14.03 -22.34 4.89
C GLN A 73 -13.87 -23.20 6.15
N ASN A 74 -14.87 -23.13 7.03
CA ASN A 74 -14.96 -23.92 8.25
C ASN A 74 -16.05 -24.97 8.05
#